data_AF-A0A536MZK7-F1
#
_entry.id   AF-A0A536MZK7-F1
#
_cell.length_a   1.000
_cell.length_b   1.000
_cell.length_c   1.000
_cell.angle_alpha   90.00
_cell.angle_beta   90.00
_cell.angle_gamma   90.00
#
_symmetry.space_group_name_H-M   'P 1'
#
loop_
_entity.id
_entity.type
_entity.pdbx_description
1 polymer ?
#
loop_
_entity_poly.entity_id
_entity_poly.type
_entity_poly.pdbx_seq_one_letter_code
_entity_poly.pdbx_strand_id
1 'polypeptide(L)'
;MQMHHLGDESATDDADAQSSLSQAGRDYTPVVDGRSICRVSPLTPSIAIAGAPVSFGAFEVTVGVDPHVPDALAVLDAVARAGYAGIDLGPPGYLGNGRELSDRLHERGLHLAGGYIAMPFSEPDRMPSALTELGRLLDIFDGVKGDAPMPPRATLADAGSDDRRRTPGRAHDDPSLMLDAAGWSRFADGIDRAADLCRRRDYEPTFHHHGASYVETPQEIGELLDRTDVGLCLDTGHLVLGGGDPHQAVIEWADRINHLHLKDVRRAVIDRVIAAQGVMMDFWREGAFCPL
;
A
#
# COMPACT_ATOMS: atom_id res chain seq x y z
N MET A 1 28.08 53.23 -0.24
CA MET A 1 29.54 53.47 -0.26
C MET A 1 30.20 52.12 0.03
N GLN A 2 30.85 51.57 -1.01
CA GLN A 2 31.76 50.39 -1.08
C GLN A 2 31.31 49.09 -0.39
N MET A 3 30.88 48.02 -1.09
CA MET A 3 31.59 47.16 -2.06
C MET A 3 32.96 46.67 -1.58
N HIS A 4 33.01 45.40 -1.17
CA HIS A 4 34.13 44.50 -1.48
C HIS A 4 33.57 43.13 -1.91
N HIS A 5 33.75 42.85 -3.20
CA HIS A 5 33.78 41.52 -3.81
C HIS A 5 35.02 40.76 -3.33
N LEU A 6 34.87 39.44 -3.20
CA LEU A 6 35.81 38.33 -3.43
C LEU A 6 34.96 37.09 -3.10
N GLY A 7 34.79 36.04 -3.89
CA GLY A 7 35.41 35.54 -5.10
C GLY A 7 35.00 34.06 -5.14
N ASP A 8 34.40 33.66 -6.25
CA ASP A 8 33.91 32.31 -6.58
C ASP A 8 35.09 31.34 -6.74
N GLU A 9 35.14 30.26 -5.95
CA GLU A 9 35.87 29.01 -6.25
C GLU A 9 35.27 27.86 -5.41
N SER A 10 34.41 27.05 -6.01
CA SER A 10 34.59 25.58 -6.12
C SER A 10 33.24 24.89 -6.39
N ALA A 11 32.90 24.85 -7.67
CA ALA A 11 32.00 23.83 -8.20
C ALA A 11 32.69 22.46 -8.11
N THR A 12 32.49 21.75 -7.01
CA THR A 12 32.64 20.29 -6.88
C THR A 12 32.07 19.90 -5.51
N ASP A 13 30.82 19.45 -5.45
CA ASP A 13 30.33 18.47 -4.45
C ASP A 13 28.84 18.10 -4.65
N ASP A 14 28.32 18.20 -5.89
CA ASP A 14 26.96 17.74 -6.26
C ASP A 14 26.97 16.38 -6.98
N ALA A 15 28.08 15.65 -6.92
CA ALA A 15 28.25 14.37 -7.62
C ALA A 15 28.07 13.11 -6.73
N ASP A 16 28.04 13.24 -5.40
CA ASP A 16 28.06 12.07 -4.49
C ASP A 16 26.72 11.76 -3.77
N ALA A 17 25.64 12.46 -4.10
CA ALA A 17 24.30 12.16 -3.57
C ALA A 17 23.49 11.15 -4.42
N GLN A 18 24.07 10.57 -5.48
CA GLN A 18 23.38 9.65 -6.41
C GLN A 18 23.69 8.15 -6.21
N SER A 19 24.28 7.74 -5.09
CA SER A 19 24.74 6.35 -4.91
C SER A 19 24.41 5.78 -3.54
N SER A 20 23.13 5.49 -3.28
CA SER A 20 22.70 4.65 -2.14
C SER A 20 21.74 3.52 -2.52
N LEU A 21 21.70 3.10 -3.78
CA LEU A 21 21.16 1.77 -4.10
C LEU A 21 22.05 0.72 -3.42
N SER A 22 21.45 -0.18 -2.65
CA SER A 22 22.10 -1.42 -2.20
C SER A 22 22.58 -2.20 -3.42
N GLN A 23 23.59 -3.07 -3.23
CA GLN A 23 24.13 -3.88 -4.34
C GLN A 23 23.02 -4.68 -5.04
N ALA A 24 22.02 -5.18 -4.28
CA ALA A 24 20.84 -5.85 -4.82
C ALA A 24 19.97 -4.96 -5.72
N GLY A 25 19.80 -3.67 -5.38
CA GLY A 25 19.10 -2.70 -6.24
C GLY A 25 19.89 -2.26 -7.48
N ARG A 26 21.21 -2.43 -7.47
CA ARG A 26 22.09 -2.20 -8.65
C ARG A 26 22.17 -3.42 -9.56
N ASP A 27 22.05 -4.61 -8.99
CA ASP A 27 22.20 -5.89 -9.69
C ASP A 27 20.89 -6.44 -10.26
N TYR A 28 19.75 -5.76 -10.03
CA TYR A 28 18.51 -6.05 -10.76
C TYR A 28 18.74 -5.85 -12.26
N THR A 29 18.86 -6.96 -12.98
CA THR A 29 19.04 -6.98 -14.42
C THR A 29 17.79 -7.60 -15.06
N PRO A 30 17.02 -6.86 -15.86
CA PRO A 30 15.74 -7.32 -16.38
C PRO A 30 15.92 -8.43 -17.43
N VAL A 31 15.01 -9.40 -17.45
CA VAL A 31 14.78 -10.24 -18.63
C VAL A 31 13.80 -9.49 -19.54
N VAL A 32 14.34 -8.71 -20.47
CA VAL A 32 13.53 -7.97 -21.44
C VAL A 32 13.18 -8.92 -22.59
N ASP A 33 11.96 -9.45 -22.64
CA ASP A 33 11.44 -10.01 -23.89
C ASP A 33 10.87 -8.87 -24.74
N GLY A 34 11.36 -8.73 -25.97
CA GLY A 34 11.25 -7.53 -26.81
C GLY A 34 9.87 -7.23 -27.39
N ARG A 35 8.80 -7.28 -26.59
CA ARG A 35 7.44 -6.98 -27.05
C ARG A 35 7.15 -5.49 -27.00
N SER A 36 6.79 -5.00 -28.18
CA SER A 36 6.55 -3.61 -28.56
C SER A 36 5.59 -2.86 -27.62
N ILE A 37 5.99 -1.65 -27.23
CA ILE A 37 5.18 -0.65 -26.52
C ILE A 37 3.89 -0.37 -27.34
N CYS A 38 2.74 -0.82 -26.83
CA CYS A 38 1.45 -0.58 -27.48
C CYS A 38 1.01 0.88 -27.29
N ARG A 39 0.48 1.48 -28.37
CA ARG A 39 -0.08 2.84 -28.36
C ARG A 39 -1.23 2.96 -27.36
N VAL A 40 -1.14 3.93 -26.47
CA VAL A 40 -2.16 4.25 -25.47
C VAL A 40 -3.42 4.80 -26.18
N SER A 41 -4.55 4.12 -25.99
CA SER A 41 -5.88 4.59 -26.45
C SER A 41 -6.39 5.73 -25.56
N PRO A 42 -7.29 6.61 -26.03
CA PRO A 42 -7.78 7.73 -25.23
C PRO A 42 -8.53 7.24 -23.99
N LEU A 43 -8.14 7.76 -22.81
CA LEU A 43 -8.73 7.46 -21.52
C LEU A 43 -10.23 7.84 -21.53
N THR A 44 -11.10 6.83 -21.49
CA THR A 44 -12.43 6.96 -20.89
C THR A 44 -12.27 7.31 -19.40
N PRO A 45 -13.30 7.72 -18.64
CA PRO A 45 -13.16 7.93 -17.19
C PRO A 45 -12.87 6.58 -16.50
N SER A 46 -11.61 6.14 -16.55
CA SER A 46 -11.15 4.80 -16.21
C SER A 46 -10.44 4.74 -14.86
N ILE A 47 -10.31 5.89 -14.18
CA ILE A 47 -9.61 6.04 -12.91
C ILE A 47 -10.50 6.84 -11.97
N ALA A 48 -10.91 6.22 -10.86
CA ALA A 48 -11.53 6.91 -9.74
C ALA A 48 -10.46 7.24 -8.70
N ILE A 49 -10.45 8.47 -8.19
CA ILE A 49 -9.50 8.92 -7.18
C ILE A 49 -10.23 9.01 -5.84
N ALA A 50 -9.70 8.33 -4.83
CA ALA A 50 -10.27 8.27 -3.50
C ALA A 50 -9.27 8.75 -2.43
N GLY A 51 -9.80 9.31 -1.35
CA GLY A 51 -9.02 9.58 -0.14
C GLY A 51 -8.90 8.33 0.74
N ALA A 52 -8.08 8.38 1.79
CA ALA A 52 -8.02 7.32 2.78
C ALA A 52 -7.98 7.92 4.20
N PRO A 53 -8.70 7.35 5.19
CA PRO A 53 -8.68 7.84 6.57
C PRO A 53 -7.27 7.89 7.19
N VAL A 54 -6.37 6.99 6.77
CA VAL A 54 -4.97 6.96 7.22
C VAL A 54 -4.21 8.26 6.91
N SER A 55 -4.58 9.00 5.86
CA SER A 55 -4.00 10.32 5.54
C SER A 55 -4.28 11.37 6.61
N PHE A 56 -5.30 11.14 7.44
CA PHE A 56 -5.68 11.98 8.58
C PHE A 56 -5.24 11.37 9.92
N GLY A 57 -4.42 10.31 9.88
CA GLY A 57 -4.00 9.57 11.06
C GLY A 57 -5.07 8.62 11.62
N ALA A 58 -6.16 8.33 10.89
CA ALA A 58 -7.19 7.39 11.31
C ALA A 58 -6.95 5.99 10.73
N PHE A 59 -6.39 5.09 11.54
CA PHE A 59 -6.13 3.69 11.20
C PHE A 59 -6.18 2.81 12.46
N GLU A 60 -5.95 1.51 12.33
CA GLU A 60 -6.27 0.48 13.33
C GLU A 60 -5.62 0.71 14.70
N VAL A 61 -4.47 1.37 14.73
CA VAL A 61 -3.69 1.61 15.96
C VAL A 61 -4.10 2.90 16.66
N THR A 62 -4.68 3.87 15.94
CA THR A 62 -4.92 5.22 16.45
C THR A 62 -6.38 5.49 16.75
N VAL A 63 -7.31 4.93 15.97
CA VAL A 63 -8.75 5.13 16.19
C VAL A 63 -9.14 4.56 17.55
N GLY A 64 -9.73 5.41 18.40
CA GLY A 64 -10.13 5.05 19.77
C GLY A 64 -8.99 5.06 20.79
N VAL A 65 -7.75 5.34 20.36
CA VAL A 65 -6.55 5.38 21.22
C VAL A 65 -5.96 6.79 21.30
N ASP A 66 -5.71 7.42 20.14
CA ASP A 66 -5.15 8.77 20.08
C ASP A 66 -6.29 9.80 20.00
N PRO A 67 -6.42 10.71 20.99
CA PRO A 67 -7.49 11.72 21.00
C PRO A 67 -7.34 12.78 19.89
N HIS A 68 -6.23 12.82 19.17
CA HIS A 68 -6.02 13.75 18.06
C HIS A 68 -6.50 13.20 16.71
N VAL A 69 -6.94 11.95 16.65
CA VAL A 69 -7.56 11.40 15.45
C VAL A 69 -8.86 12.18 15.18
N PRO A 70 -9.02 12.80 14.01
CA PRO A 70 -10.23 13.56 13.69
C PRO A 70 -11.47 12.67 13.69
N ASP A 71 -12.63 13.26 13.96
CA ASP A 71 -13.89 12.54 13.85
C ASP A 71 -14.20 12.18 12.37
N ALA A 72 -14.99 11.14 12.20
CA ALA A 72 -15.30 10.61 10.88
C ALA A 72 -16.00 11.61 9.95
N LEU A 73 -16.88 12.47 10.49
CA LEU A 73 -17.58 13.46 9.65
C LEU A 73 -16.61 14.53 9.17
N ALA A 74 -15.69 14.98 10.02
CA ALA A 74 -14.64 15.91 9.63
C ALA A 74 -13.73 15.35 8.51
N VAL A 75 -13.35 14.07 8.61
CA VAL A 75 -12.57 13.39 7.55
C VAL A 75 -13.39 13.31 6.26
N LEU A 76 -14.62 12.81 6.32
CA LEU A 76 -15.47 12.68 5.13
C LEU A 76 -15.75 14.04 4.47
N ASP A 77 -16.00 15.09 5.26
CA ASP A 77 -16.20 16.44 4.73
C ASP A 77 -14.92 16.99 4.09
N ALA A 78 -13.74 16.70 4.67
CA ALA A 78 -12.46 17.11 4.09
C ALA A 78 -12.19 16.40 2.75
N VAL A 79 -12.44 15.07 2.69
CA VAL A 79 -12.30 14.29 1.45
C VAL A 79 -13.25 14.79 0.37
N ALA A 80 -14.53 15.03 0.69
CA ALA A 80 -15.50 15.56 -0.25
C ALA A 80 -15.14 16.98 -0.73
N ARG A 81 -14.75 17.88 0.16
CA ARG A 81 -14.33 19.25 -0.22
C ARG A 81 -13.08 19.27 -1.10
N ALA A 82 -12.19 18.30 -0.97
CA ALA A 82 -11.01 18.16 -1.80
C ALA A 82 -11.32 17.60 -3.21
N GLY A 83 -12.55 17.17 -3.47
CA GLY A 83 -13.00 16.73 -4.80
C GLY A 83 -12.70 15.26 -5.11
N TYR A 84 -12.39 14.44 -4.10
CA TYR A 84 -12.26 12.99 -4.26
C TYR A 84 -13.62 12.37 -4.63
N ALA A 85 -13.60 11.35 -5.49
CA ALA A 85 -14.79 10.59 -5.87
C ALA A 85 -15.20 9.56 -4.80
N GLY A 86 -14.28 9.21 -3.90
CA GLY A 86 -14.55 8.23 -2.87
C GLY A 86 -13.55 8.26 -1.72
N ILE A 87 -13.68 7.27 -0.84
CA ILE A 87 -12.80 7.08 0.30
C ILE A 87 -12.60 5.59 0.57
N ASP A 88 -11.42 5.20 1.06
CA ASP A 88 -11.21 3.88 1.67
C ASP A 88 -11.95 3.79 3.02
N LEU A 89 -12.32 2.59 3.46
CA LEU A 89 -13.11 2.35 4.67
C LEU A 89 -12.38 2.80 5.95
N GLY A 90 -11.06 2.63 5.99
CA GLY A 90 -10.31 2.66 7.24
C GLY A 90 -10.80 1.59 8.23
N PRO A 91 -10.55 1.75 9.55
CA PRO A 91 -10.98 0.77 10.54
C PRO A 91 -12.50 0.58 10.55
N PRO A 92 -13.02 -0.66 10.48
CA PRO A 92 -14.46 -0.92 10.54
C PRO A 92 -15.13 -0.22 11.72
N GLY A 93 -16.22 0.49 11.45
CA GLY A 93 -16.97 1.28 12.42
C GLY A 93 -16.48 2.73 12.62
N TYR A 94 -15.28 3.09 12.16
CA TYR A 94 -14.80 4.48 12.22
C TYR A 94 -15.72 5.41 11.41
N LEU A 95 -15.95 5.09 10.13
CA LEU A 95 -16.82 5.89 9.26
C LEU A 95 -18.32 5.69 9.53
N GLY A 96 -18.70 4.84 10.48
CA GLY A 96 -20.07 4.42 10.77
C GLY A 96 -20.32 2.96 10.36
N ASN A 97 -21.54 2.46 10.60
CA ASN A 97 -21.91 1.07 10.30
C ASN A 97 -23.24 0.97 9.54
N GLY A 98 -23.36 -0.05 8.69
CA GLY A 98 -24.61 -0.35 7.97
C GLY A 98 -25.18 0.88 7.24
N ARG A 99 -26.44 1.21 7.52
CA ARG A 99 -27.14 2.34 6.89
C ARG A 99 -26.48 3.68 7.19
N GLU A 100 -25.89 3.86 8.37
CA GLU A 100 -25.22 5.11 8.72
C GLU A 100 -24.01 5.37 7.83
N LEU A 101 -23.18 4.35 7.59
CA LEU A 101 -22.05 4.45 6.66
C LEU A 101 -22.55 4.83 5.25
N SER A 102 -23.55 4.11 4.75
CA SER A 102 -24.10 4.36 3.42
C SER A 102 -24.68 5.77 3.27
N ASP A 103 -25.44 6.26 4.27
CA ASP A 103 -26.04 7.59 4.24
C ASP A 103 -24.93 8.67 4.27
N ARG A 104 -23.93 8.53 5.16
CA ARG A 104 -22.82 9.50 5.28
C ARG A 104 -22.01 9.64 3.99
N LEU A 105 -21.76 8.53 3.29
CA LEU A 105 -21.08 8.52 1.99
C LEU A 105 -21.95 9.19 0.91
N HIS A 106 -23.21 8.79 0.81
CA HIS A 106 -24.15 9.28 -0.21
C HIS A 106 -24.41 10.79 -0.09
N GLU A 107 -24.60 11.31 1.13
CA GLU A 107 -24.81 12.74 1.39
C GLU A 107 -23.65 13.63 0.89
N ARG A 108 -22.46 13.03 0.75
CA ARG A 108 -21.23 13.72 0.30
C ARG A 108 -20.85 13.38 -1.14
N GLY A 109 -21.65 12.55 -1.83
CA GLY A 109 -21.32 12.06 -3.17
C GLY A 109 -20.04 11.23 -3.20
N LEU A 110 -19.68 10.56 -2.08
CA LEU A 110 -18.50 9.72 -1.98
C LEU A 110 -18.88 8.25 -2.19
N HIS A 111 -18.04 7.52 -2.90
CA HIS A 111 -18.11 6.06 -3.00
C HIS A 111 -17.11 5.40 -2.06
N LEU A 112 -17.35 4.12 -1.72
CA LEU A 112 -16.35 3.31 -1.03
C LEU A 112 -15.36 2.74 -2.06
N ALA A 113 -14.07 3.06 -1.90
CA ALA A 113 -13.03 2.61 -2.83
C ALA A 113 -12.49 1.21 -2.48
N GLY A 114 -12.49 0.86 -1.20
CA GLY A 114 -11.98 -0.39 -0.72
C GLY A 114 -12.01 -0.48 0.80
N GLY A 115 -11.36 -1.52 1.32
CA GLY A 115 -11.17 -1.72 2.74
C GLY A 115 -9.96 -2.62 3.00
N TYR A 116 -9.05 -2.14 3.83
CA TYR A 116 -7.86 -2.88 4.26
C TYR A 116 -8.22 -4.05 5.18
N ILE A 117 -7.53 -5.18 4.98
CA ILE A 117 -7.57 -6.31 5.91
C ILE A 117 -6.23 -7.04 5.96
N ALA A 118 -5.69 -7.18 7.16
CA ALA A 118 -4.50 -7.99 7.41
C ALA A 118 -4.88 -9.46 7.56
N MET A 119 -4.23 -10.33 6.79
CA MET A 119 -4.49 -11.76 6.69
C MET A 119 -3.23 -12.55 7.04
N PRO A 120 -3.32 -13.60 7.87
CA PRO A 120 -2.17 -14.38 8.32
C PRO A 120 -1.83 -15.51 7.32
N PHE A 121 -1.50 -15.15 6.08
CA PHE A 121 -1.36 -16.10 4.96
C PHE A 121 -0.32 -17.21 5.21
N SER A 122 0.73 -16.93 5.99
CA SER A 122 1.75 -17.92 6.35
C SER A 122 1.34 -18.87 7.49
N GLU A 123 0.20 -18.63 8.15
CA GLU A 123 -0.29 -19.35 9.34
C GLU A 123 -1.66 -20.00 9.08
N PRO A 124 -1.72 -21.20 8.44
CA PRO A 124 -2.97 -21.84 8.03
C PRO A 124 -4.01 -22.02 9.15
N ASP A 125 -3.56 -22.25 10.39
CA ASP A 125 -4.43 -22.45 11.54
C ASP A 125 -5.23 -21.18 11.91
N ARG A 126 -4.73 -20.00 11.53
CA ARG A 126 -5.40 -18.71 11.78
C ARG A 126 -6.27 -18.25 10.61
N MET A 127 -6.09 -18.82 9.43
CA MET A 127 -6.85 -18.46 8.23
C MET A 127 -8.37 -18.58 8.37
N PRO A 128 -8.95 -19.61 9.03
CA PRO A 128 -10.41 -19.69 9.19
C PRO A 128 -11.03 -18.48 9.90
N SER A 129 -10.36 -17.96 10.93
CA SER A 129 -10.80 -16.75 11.63
C SER A 129 -10.65 -15.53 10.73
N ALA A 130 -9.53 -15.40 10.02
CA ALA A 130 -9.30 -14.26 9.11
C ALA A 130 -10.29 -14.22 7.94
N LEU A 131 -10.66 -15.38 7.37
CA LEU A 131 -11.70 -15.48 6.35
C LEU A 131 -13.09 -15.09 6.88
N THR A 132 -13.35 -15.30 8.18
CA THR A 132 -14.58 -14.81 8.82
C THR A 132 -14.59 -13.28 8.89
N GLU A 133 -13.45 -12.66 9.25
CA GLU A 133 -13.32 -11.20 9.24
C GLU A 133 -13.41 -10.61 7.83
N LEU A 134 -12.79 -11.26 6.83
CA LEU A 134 -12.96 -10.90 5.42
C LEU A 134 -14.44 -10.98 5.01
N GLY A 135 -15.16 -12.00 5.44
CA GLY A 135 -16.62 -12.10 5.24
C GLY A 135 -17.37 -10.88 5.78
N ARG A 136 -17.02 -10.39 6.99
CA ARG A 136 -17.62 -9.18 7.58
C ARG A 136 -17.25 -7.91 6.82
N LEU A 137 -16.02 -7.79 6.32
CA LEU A 137 -15.64 -6.69 5.44
C LEU A 137 -16.52 -6.67 4.17
N LEU A 138 -16.74 -7.83 3.56
CA LEU A 138 -17.61 -7.95 2.40
C LEU A 138 -19.09 -7.69 2.74
N ASP A 139 -19.55 -7.98 3.96
CA ASP A 139 -20.88 -7.57 4.43
C ASP A 139 -21.01 -6.04 4.53
N ILE A 140 -19.93 -5.34 4.87
CA ILE A 140 -19.91 -3.86 4.85
C ILE A 140 -20.04 -3.36 3.42
N PHE A 141 -19.31 -3.96 2.47
CA PHE A 141 -19.39 -3.59 1.06
C PHE A 141 -20.82 -3.76 0.52
N ASP A 142 -21.46 -4.88 0.82
CA ASP A 142 -22.86 -5.15 0.42
C ASP A 142 -23.85 -4.17 1.05
N GLY A 143 -23.52 -3.62 2.22
CA GLY A 143 -24.34 -2.65 2.94
C GLY A 143 -24.27 -1.22 2.38
N VAL A 144 -23.25 -0.89 1.59
CA VAL A 144 -23.08 0.44 0.99
C VAL A 144 -23.80 0.49 -0.35
N LYS A 145 -24.83 1.33 -0.46
CA LYS A 145 -25.59 1.51 -1.70
C LYS A 145 -25.00 2.63 -2.55
N GLY A 146 -24.85 2.40 -3.86
CA GLY A 146 -24.61 3.48 -4.81
C GLY A 146 -24.11 3.00 -6.17
N ASP A 147 -24.27 3.86 -7.17
CA ASP A 147 -23.70 3.66 -8.51
C ASP A 147 -22.23 4.08 -8.49
N ALA A 148 -21.39 3.34 -7.76
CA ALA A 148 -19.96 3.59 -7.76
C ALA A 148 -19.37 3.32 -9.15
N PRO A 149 -18.42 4.16 -9.62
CA PRO A 149 -17.78 3.93 -10.91
C PRO A 149 -17.00 2.61 -10.95
N MET A 150 -16.56 2.13 -9.78
CA MET A 150 -15.96 0.81 -9.58
C MET A 150 -16.43 0.23 -8.23
N PRO A 151 -16.62 -1.10 -8.13
CA PRO A 151 -16.87 -1.75 -6.83
C PRO A 151 -15.71 -1.55 -5.85
N PRO A 152 -15.97 -1.51 -4.54
CA PRO A 152 -14.91 -1.49 -3.54
C PRO A 152 -14.03 -2.75 -3.64
N ARG A 153 -12.73 -2.59 -3.43
CA ARG A 153 -11.80 -3.73 -3.38
C ARG A 153 -11.48 -4.11 -1.95
N ALA A 154 -11.48 -5.41 -1.66
CA ALA A 154 -10.86 -5.92 -0.45
C ALA A 154 -9.34 -5.82 -0.64
N THR A 155 -8.70 -4.93 0.13
CA THR A 155 -7.26 -4.69 0.09
C THR A 155 -6.59 -5.66 1.06
N LEU A 156 -6.26 -6.83 0.53
CA LEU A 156 -5.64 -7.92 1.27
C LEU A 156 -4.17 -7.58 1.53
N ALA A 157 -3.73 -7.62 2.77
CA ALA A 157 -2.32 -7.46 3.14
C ALA A 157 -1.87 -8.59 4.06
N ASP A 158 -0.58 -8.91 4.03
CA ASP A 158 -0.03 -9.89 4.95
C ASP A 158 0.12 -9.32 6.36
N ALA A 159 -0.33 -10.08 7.36
CA ALA A 159 -0.17 -9.74 8.77
C ALA A 159 1.31 -9.80 9.24
N GLY A 160 2.18 -10.43 8.46
CA GLY A 160 3.61 -10.54 8.73
C GLY A 160 3.93 -11.43 9.93
N SER A 161 5.20 -11.42 10.33
CA SER A 161 5.70 -12.13 11.50
C SER A 161 6.36 -11.17 12.50
N ASP A 162 6.70 -11.66 13.69
CA ASP A 162 7.45 -10.87 14.67
C ASP A 162 8.81 -10.44 14.13
N ASP A 163 9.46 -11.30 13.34
CA ASP A 163 10.75 -11.01 12.73
C ASP A 163 10.61 -9.92 11.66
N ARG A 164 9.61 -10.01 10.78
CA ARG A 164 9.33 -8.98 9.77
C ARG A 164 8.96 -7.64 10.40
N ARG A 165 8.14 -7.65 11.46
CA ARG A 165 7.80 -6.44 12.24
C ARG A 165 9.01 -5.75 12.85
N ARG A 166 10.08 -6.50 13.14
CA ARG A 166 11.34 -6.00 13.69
C ARG A 166 12.37 -5.66 12.61
N THR A 167 12.09 -5.96 11.34
CA THR A 167 13.03 -5.82 10.22
C THR A 167 12.47 -5.09 8.99
N PRO A 168 11.65 -4.03 9.13
CA PRO A 168 11.14 -3.29 7.97
C PRO A 168 12.28 -2.74 7.11
N GLY A 169 12.14 -2.86 5.79
CA GLY A 169 13.09 -2.34 4.80
C GLY A 169 14.44 -3.06 4.78
N ARG A 170 14.57 -4.25 5.39
CA ARG A 170 15.84 -4.99 5.48
C ARG A 170 15.85 -6.31 4.71
N ALA A 171 14.68 -6.79 4.30
CA ALA A 171 14.56 -8.07 3.61
C ALA A 171 15.28 -8.12 2.26
N HIS A 172 15.47 -6.97 1.61
CA HIS A 172 16.16 -6.90 0.32
C HIS A 172 17.67 -7.21 0.43
N ASP A 173 18.26 -7.07 1.62
CA ASP A 173 19.67 -7.38 1.89
C ASP A 173 19.85 -8.69 2.70
N ASP A 174 18.75 -9.31 3.15
CA ASP A 174 18.76 -10.53 3.96
C ASP A 174 17.69 -11.53 3.50
N PRO A 175 18.05 -12.43 2.55
CA PRO A 175 17.14 -13.46 2.06
C PRO A 175 16.64 -14.43 3.14
N SER A 176 17.28 -14.50 4.31
CA SER A 176 16.80 -15.35 5.41
C SER A 176 15.48 -14.87 6.02
N LEU A 177 15.11 -13.61 5.75
CA LEU A 177 13.83 -13.02 6.14
C LEU A 177 12.69 -13.36 5.17
N MET A 178 12.97 -13.94 4.01
CA MET A 178 11.96 -14.37 3.04
C MET A 178 11.33 -15.69 3.46
N LEU A 179 10.13 -15.97 2.93
CA LEU A 179 9.53 -17.29 3.05
C LEU A 179 10.35 -18.33 2.27
N ASP A 180 10.47 -19.52 2.82
CA ASP A 180 10.95 -20.68 2.08
C ASP A 180 9.86 -21.21 1.12
N ALA A 181 10.21 -22.23 0.32
CA ALA A 181 9.28 -22.80 -0.67
C ALA A 181 7.97 -23.32 -0.04
N ALA A 182 8.05 -23.90 1.17
CA ALA A 182 6.87 -24.38 1.87
C ALA A 182 6.03 -23.22 2.41
N GLY A 183 6.68 -22.15 2.88
CA GLY A 183 6.07 -20.89 3.30
C GLY A 183 5.30 -20.23 2.17
N TRP A 184 5.93 -20.07 1.00
CA TRP A 184 5.28 -19.55 -0.20
C TRP A 184 4.10 -20.40 -0.65
N SER A 185 4.18 -21.74 -0.54
CA SER A 185 3.05 -22.61 -0.85
C SER A 185 1.86 -22.40 0.08
N ARG A 186 2.09 -22.22 1.38
CA ARG A 186 1.01 -21.89 2.34
C ARG A 186 0.43 -20.51 2.09
N PHE A 187 1.31 -19.56 1.78
CA PHE A 187 0.96 -18.18 1.52
C PHE A 187 0.03 -18.04 0.31
N ALA A 188 0.38 -18.71 -0.80
CA ALA A 188 -0.44 -18.75 -2.01
C ALA A 188 -1.81 -19.42 -1.76
N ASP A 189 -1.86 -20.57 -1.07
CA ASP A 189 -3.15 -21.20 -0.67
C ASP A 189 -4.02 -20.25 0.15
N GLY A 190 -3.42 -19.51 1.08
CA GLY A 190 -4.13 -18.51 1.88
C GLY A 190 -4.72 -17.38 1.03
N ILE A 191 -3.98 -16.89 0.03
CA ILE A 191 -4.45 -15.86 -0.90
C ILE A 191 -5.58 -16.40 -1.77
N ASP A 192 -5.41 -17.58 -2.38
CA ASP A 192 -6.43 -18.18 -3.25
C ASP A 192 -7.76 -18.33 -2.50
N ARG A 193 -7.71 -18.78 -1.25
CA ARG A 193 -8.91 -18.91 -0.41
C ARG A 193 -9.57 -17.57 -0.09
N ALA A 194 -8.77 -16.51 0.13
CA ALA A 194 -9.28 -15.17 0.37
C ALA A 194 -9.88 -14.56 -0.91
N ALA A 195 -9.18 -14.70 -2.04
CA ALA A 195 -9.62 -14.20 -3.33
C ALA A 195 -10.89 -14.91 -3.81
N ASP A 196 -10.97 -16.22 -3.65
CA ASP A 196 -12.18 -17.00 -3.92
C ASP A 196 -13.38 -16.53 -3.09
N LEU A 197 -13.17 -16.13 -1.82
CA LEU A 197 -14.24 -15.59 -1.00
C LEU A 197 -14.75 -14.25 -1.52
N CYS A 198 -13.85 -13.35 -1.93
CA CYS A 198 -14.21 -12.08 -2.57
C CYS A 198 -14.98 -12.31 -3.88
N ARG A 199 -14.43 -13.15 -4.77
CA ARG A 199 -14.98 -13.41 -6.12
C ARG A 199 -16.34 -14.10 -6.09
N ARG A 200 -16.60 -14.97 -5.10
CA ARG A 200 -17.94 -15.55 -4.88
C ARG A 200 -19.01 -14.52 -4.51
N ARG A 201 -18.62 -13.31 -4.12
CA ARG A 201 -19.49 -12.16 -3.86
C ARG A 201 -19.33 -11.06 -4.91
N ASP A 202 -18.79 -11.41 -6.09
CA ASP A 202 -18.58 -10.50 -7.22
C ASP A 202 -17.61 -9.33 -6.94
N TYR A 203 -16.75 -9.45 -5.92
CA TYR A 203 -15.67 -8.50 -5.66
C TYR A 203 -14.33 -9.05 -6.15
N GLU A 204 -13.61 -8.25 -6.94
CA GLU A 204 -12.23 -8.56 -7.29
C GLU A 204 -11.28 -7.94 -6.25
N PRO A 205 -10.54 -8.75 -5.47
CA PRO A 205 -9.63 -8.25 -4.44
C PRO A 205 -8.38 -7.61 -5.04
N THR A 206 -7.59 -7.00 -4.18
CA THR A 206 -6.26 -6.49 -4.51
C THR A 206 -5.30 -6.85 -3.39
N PHE A 207 -4.08 -7.26 -3.71
CA PHE A 207 -3.04 -7.56 -2.73
C PHE A 207 -2.15 -6.33 -2.53
N HIS A 208 -2.07 -5.84 -1.31
CA HIS A 208 -1.24 -4.71 -0.92
C HIS A 208 0.07 -5.21 -0.30
N HIS A 209 1.15 -5.07 -1.06
CA HIS A 209 2.50 -5.27 -0.53
C HIS A 209 2.79 -4.17 0.51
N HIS A 210 3.40 -4.52 1.64
CA HIS A 210 3.51 -3.63 2.78
C HIS A 210 4.83 -3.85 3.52
N GLY A 211 5.35 -2.77 4.10
CA GLY A 211 6.54 -2.83 4.95
C GLY A 211 6.34 -3.73 6.17
N ALA A 212 7.38 -4.38 6.67
CA ALA A 212 7.31 -5.30 7.79
C ALA A 212 6.38 -6.52 7.58
N SER A 213 6.06 -6.88 6.33
CA SER A 213 5.34 -8.10 5.94
C SER A 213 6.23 -9.03 5.11
N TYR A 214 5.82 -10.26 4.79
CA TYR A 214 6.57 -11.17 3.91
C TYR A 214 6.51 -10.77 2.42
N VAL A 215 5.69 -9.80 2.05
CA VAL A 215 5.63 -9.22 0.71
C VAL A 215 5.94 -7.73 0.82
N GLU A 216 7.23 -7.41 0.94
CA GLU A 216 7.74 -6.05 1.10
C GLU A 216 8.60 -5.65 -0.11
N THR A 217 9.52 -6.53 -0.51
CA THR A 217 10.55 -6.25 -1.53
C THR A 217 10.07 -6.57 -2.94
N PRO A 218 10.70 -6.01 -4.00
CA PRO A 218 10.37 -6.39 -5.38
C PRO A 218 10.48 -7.89 -5.65
N GLN A 219 11.46 -8.57 -5.06
CA GLN A 219 11.62 -10.01 -5.21
C GLN A 219 10.45 -10.78 -4.59
N GLU A 220 10.00 -10.39 -3.40
CA GLU A 220 8.84 -11.02 -2.74
C GLU A 220 7.53 -10.72 -3.46
N ILE A 221 7.38 -9.51 -4.03
CA ILE A 221 6.23 -9.16 -4.87
C ILE A 221 6.23 -10.03 -6.13
N GLY A 222 7.40 -10.24 -6.77
CA GLY A 222 7.53 -11.17 -7.90
C GLY A 222 7.09 -12.59 -7.55
N GLU A 223 7.58 -13.15 -6.44
CA GLU A 223 7.18 -14.48 -5.95
C GLU A 223 5.67 -14.60 -5.73
N LEU A 224 5.05 -13.57 -5.14
CA LEU A 224 3.59 -13.52 -4.99
C LEU A 224 2.88 -13.56 -6.34
N LEU A 225 3.29 -12.69 -7.28
CA LEU A 225 2.64 -12.53 -8.58
C LEU A 225 2.81 -13.78 -9.46
N ASP A 226 3.94 -14.49 -9.36
CA ASP A 226 4.18 -15.74 -10.09
C ASP A 226 3.33 -16.91 -9.58
N ARG A 227 2.90 -16.86 -8.31
CA ARG A 227 2.21 -17.96 -7.63
C ARG A 227 0.69 -17.78 -7.55
N THR A 228 0.18 -16.58 -7.82
CA THR A 228 -1.23 -16.24 -7.61
C THR A 228 -1.76 -15.38 -8.75
N ASP A 229 -3.08 -15.39 -8.94
CA ASP A 229 -3.77 -14.57 -9.95
C ASP A 229 -4.33 -13.25 -9.39
N VAL A 230 -4.09 -12.95 -8.11
CA VAL A 230 -4.62 -11.75 -7.44
C VAL A 230 -4.09 -10.48 -8.10
N GLY A 231 -4.92 -9.44 -8.20
CA GLY A 231 -4.44 -8.13 -8.62
C GLY A 231 -3.53 -7.49 -7.56
N LEU A 232 -2.70 -6.54 -7.97
CA LEU A 232 -1.76 -5.81 -7.13
C LEU A 232 -2.30 -4.43 -6.78
N CYS A 233 -2.28 -4.11 -5.49
CA CYS A 233 -2.33 -2.75 -4.99
C CYS A 233 -0.89 -2.27 -4.89
N LEU A 234 -0.44 -1.56 -5.93
CA LEU A 234 0.89 -0.99 -5.92
C LEU A 234 0.89 0.22 -4.98
N ASP A 235 1.74 0.18 -3.97
CA ASP A 235 1.92 1.27 -3.03
C ASP A 235 3.30 1.90 -3.21
N THR A 236 3.33 3.13 -3.70
CA THR A 236 4.59 3.78 -4.07
C THR A 236 5.51 4.01 -2.87
N GLY A 237 4.95 4.30 -1.70
CA GLY A 237 5.74 4.57 -0.50
C GLY A 237 6.30 3.29 0.10
N HIS A 238 5.45 2.27 0.25
CA HIS A 238 5.89 0.98 0.77
C HIS A 238 6.88 0.29 -0.17
N LEU A 239 6.74 0.49 -1.49
CA LEU A 239 7.70 -0.06 -2.45
C LEU A 239 9.08 0.56 -2.26
N VAL A 240 9.16 1.88 -2.06
CA VAL A 240 10.45 2.55 -1.80
C VAL A 240 11.07 2.05 -0.50
N LEU A 241 10.27 1.85 0.56
CA LEU A 241 10.75 1.23 1.81
C LEU A 241 11.31 -0.19 1.58
N GLY A 242 10.65 -0.99 0.73
CA GLY A 242 11.11 -2.32 0.34
C GLY A 242 12.27 -2.35 -0.65
N GLY A 243 12.83 -1.19 -1.03
CA GLY A 243 13.97 -1.08 -1.94
C GLY A 243 13.62 -1.07 -3.43
N GLY A 244 12.33 -0.92 -3.78
CA GLY A 244 11.88 -0.87 -5.18
C GLY A 244 11.80 0.54 -5.78
N ASP A 245 11.70 0.58 -7.12
CA ASP A 245 11.45 1.79 -7.90
C ASP A 245 9.99 1.82 -8.41
N PRO A 246 9.14 2.73 -7.92
CA PRO A 246 7.76 2.89 -8.39
C PRO A 246 7.61 3.08 -9.89
N HIS A 247 8.55 3.76 -10.55
CA HIS A 247 8.48 3.97 -11.99
C HIS A 247 8.61 2.64 -12.75
N GLN A 248 9.58 1.80 -12.36
CA GLN A 248 9.74 0.49 -12.98
C GLN A 248 8.57 -0.43 -12.65
N ALA A 249 8.13 -0.46 -11.39
CA ALA A 249 7.04 -1.34 -10.95
C ALA A 249 5.72 -1.08 -11.69
N VAL A 250 5.38 0.18 -12.00
CA VAL A 250 4.20 0.52 -12.80
C VAL A 250 4.28 -0.07 -14.21
N ILE A 251 5.48 -0.12 -14.80
CA ILE A 251 5.69 -0.65 -16.16
C ILE A 251 5.70 -2.18 -16.13
N GLU A 252 6.46 -2.77 -15.20
CA GLU A 252 6.69 -4.21 -15.10
C GLU A 252 5.41 -4.97 -14.71
N TRP A 253 4.65 -4.42 -13.76
CA TRP A 253 3.44 -5.05 -13.23
C TRP A 253 2.15 -4.38 -13.75
N ALA A 254 2.22 -3.63 -14.85
CA ALA A 254 1.09 -2.90 -15.43
C ALA A 254 -0.18 -3.75 -15.54
N ASP A 255 -0.06 -4.97 -16.05
CA ASP A 255 -1.18 -5.89 -16.26
C ASP A 255 -1.72 -6.52 -14.96
N ARG A 256 -0.97 -6.38 -13.85
CA ARG A 256 -1.36 -6.88 -12.52
C ARG A 256 -1.95 -5.80 -11.64
N ILE A 257 -1.64 -4.53 -11.88
CA ILE A 257 -2.09 -3.41 -11.05
C ILE A 257 -3.59 -3.18 -11.26
N ASN A 258 -4.38 -3.41 -10.21
CA ASN A 258 -5.82 -3.14 -10.20
C ASN A 258 -6.24 -2.13 -9.12
N HIS A 259 -5.27 -1.67 -8.31
CA HIS A 259 -5.41 -0.60 -7.33
C HIS A 259 -4.06 0.11 -7.14
N LEU A 260 -4.07 1.39 -6.77
CA LEU A 260 -2.85 2.18 -6.59
C LEU A 260 -2.97 3.02 -5.33
N HIS A 261 -2.05 2.83 -4.39
CA HIS A 261 -1.84 3.73 -3.27
C HIS A 261 -0.67 4.67 -3.59
N LEU A 262 -0.97 5.96 -3.71
CA LEU A 262 0.04 6.98 -3.92
C LEU A 262 0.47 7.56 -2.57
N LYS A 263 1.72 7.34 -2.21
CA LYS A 263 2.37 7.86 -1.01
C LYS A 263 3.74 8.42 -1.38
N ASP A 264 4.01 9.66 -0.99
CA ASP A 264 5.35 10.22 -1.11
C ASP A 264 6.21 9.85 0.09
N VAL A 265 7.53 9.92 -0.08
CA VAL A 265 8.51 9.50 0.93
C VAL A 265 9.71 10.42 1.06
N ARG A 266 10.15 10.61 2.30
CA ARG A 266 11.45 11.20 2.64
C ARG A 266 12.50 10.11 2.75
N ARG A 267 13.21 9.83 1.65
CA ARG A 267 14.24 8.77 1.58
C ARG A 267 15.29 8.87 2.69
N ALA A 268 15.79 10.06 2.97
CA ALA A 268 16.75 10.27 4.06
C ALA A 268 16.25 9.84 5.45
N VAL A 269 14.92 9.87 5.69
CA VAL A 269 14.32 9.36 6.93
C VAL A 269 14.25 7.84 6.89
N ILE A 270 13.83 7.25 5.76
CA ILE A 270 13.82 5.79 5.57
C ILE A 270 15.20 5.21 5.85
N ASP A 271 16.23 5.73 5.18
CA ASP A 271 17.60 5.24 5.30
C ASP A 271 18.13 5.35 6.74
N ARG A 272 17.82 6.47 7.40
CA ARG A 272 18.19 6.69 8.81
C ARG A 272 17.53 5.68 9.74
N VAL A 273 16.22 5.45 9.60
CA VAL A 273 15.49 4.52 10.49
C VAL A 273 15.93 3.08 10.25
N ILE A 274 16.19 2.68 8.99
CA ILE A 274 16.78 1.37 8.67
C ILE A 274 18.15 1.22 9.34
N ALA A 275 19.04 2.21 9.19
CA ALA A 275 20.37 2.19 9.80
C ALA A 275 20.33 2.14 11.34
N ALA A 276 19.32 2.77 11.94
CA ALA A 276 19.05 2.71 13.38
C ALA A 276 18.33 1.41 13.82
N GLN A 277 18.07 0.48 12.90
CA GLN A 277 17.33 -0.76 13.13
C GLN A 277 15.93 -0.54 13.72
N GLY A 278 15.26 0.54 13.32
CA GLY A 278 13.92 0.89 13.77
C GLY A 278 12.83 -0.06 13.29
N VAL A 279 11.64 0.09 13.88
CA VAL A 279 10.42 -0.66 13.54
C VAL A 279 9.44 0.22 12.76
N MET A 280 8.37 -0.35 12.20
CA MET A 280 7.42 0.36 11.33
C MET A 280 6.88 1.67 11.95
N MET A 281 6.62 1.67 13.26
CA MET A 281 6.15 2.86 13.99
C MET A 281 7.15 4.03 13.95
N ASP A 282 8.45 3.77 13.87
CA ASP A 282 9.48 4.81 13.84
C ASP A 282 9.45 5.54 12.49
N PHE A 283 9.25 4.82 11.38
CA PHE A 283 9.04 5.43 10.06
C PHE A 283 7.84 6.39 10.07
N TRP A 284 6.73 6.01 10.69
CA TRP A 284 5.56 6.89 10.79
C TRP A 284 5.82 8.10 11.70
N ARG A 285 6.39 7.89 12.89
CA ARG A 285 6.66 8.96 13.86
C ARG A 285 7.67 9.99 13.34
N GLU A 286 8.67 9.54 12.59
CA GLU A 286 9.66 10.42 11.96
C GLU A 286 9.17 10.98 10.62
N GLY A 287 7.98 10.54 10.16
CA GLY A 287 7.28 10.98 8.96
C GLY A 287 8.00 10.59 7.67
N ALA A 288 8.54 9.38 7.60
CA ALA A 288 9.09 8.80 6.37
C ALA A 288 8.10 8.91 5.21
N PHE A 289 6.81 8.70 5.47
CA PHE A 289 5.73 8.95 4.50
C PHE A 289 5.22 10.38 4.65
N CYS A 290 5.12 11.12 3.55
CA CYS A 290 4.77 12.54 3.53
C CYS A 290 3.67 12.86 2.51
N PRO A 291 3.07 14.07 2.58
CA PRO A 291 2.13 14.54 1.56
C PRO A 291 2.77 14.52 0.16
N LEU A 292 1.95 14.21 -0.85
CA LEU A 292 2.28 14.32 -2.28
C LEU A 292 2.47 15.78 -2.72
#